data_AF-A0A933YPT4-F1
#
_entry.id   AF-A0A933YPT4-F1
#
_cell.length_a   1.000
_cell.length_b   1.000
_cell.length_c   1.000
_cell.angle_alpha   90.00
_cell.angle_beta   90.00
_cell.angle_gamma   90.00
#
_symmetry.space_group_name_H-M   'P 1'
#
loop_
_entity.id
_entity.type
_entity.pdbx_description
1 polymer ?
#
loop_
_entity_poly.entity_id
_entity_poly.type
_entity_poly.pdbx_seq_one_letter_code
_entity_poly.pdbx_strand_id
1 'polypeptide(L)'
;LRKKFPKRELIAGNVGTAEATRDMIRAGVDAVKVGIGPGSICTTRVVAGVGVPQVTAVMECSKIAAKANIPIIADGGIKQTGDIAKAVAAGADSIMIGGLFAGVDESPGEKILYEGRSYKVYRGMGSLAAMKEGSKDRYFQDAEDDIQKLVPEGIEGRVPYKGPLGDTVYQMVGGLRAAMGYCGASTIDEMKRKAQFVRMTEAGLRESHPHDVSIIKEAPNYHH
;
A
#
# COMPACT_ATOMS: atom_id res chain seq x y z
N LEU A 1 -23.25 10.92 -1.41
CA LEU A 1 -23.38 9.58 -0.79
C LEU A 1 -23.84 9.63 0.67
N ARG A 2 -23.09 10.27 1.57
CA ARG A 2 -23.44 10.37 3.01
C ARG A 2 -24.90 10.75 3.30
N LYS A 3 -25.43 11.79 2.65
CA LYS A 3 -26.85 12.23 2.81
C LYS A 3 -27.87 11.13 2.48
N LYS A 4 -27.61 10.32 1.45
CA LYS A 4 -28.52 9.26 0.98
C LYS A 4 -28.40 7.98 1.81
N PHE A 5 -27.22 7.71 2.37
CA PHE A 5 -26.93 6.51 3.13
C PHE A 5 -26.21 6.85 4.46
N PRO A 6 -26.90 7.48 5.41
CA PRO A 6 -26.26 8.06 6.60
C PRO A 6 -25.56 7.03 7.50
N LYS A 7 -26.09 5.79 7.55
CA LYS A 7 -25.59 4.71 8.40
C LYS A 7 -24.51 3.81 7.76
N ARG A 8 -24.18 4.00 6.48
CA ARG A 8 -23.19 3.16 5.81
C ARG A 8 -21.79 3.70 6.06
N GLU A 9 -20.85 2.83 6.40
CA GLU A 9 -19.45 3.24 6.50
C GLU A 9 -18.91 3.65 5.12
N LEU A 10 -18.22 4.79 5.04
CA LEU A 10 -17.63 5.33 3.82
C LEU A 10 -16.13 5.54 4.02
N ILE A 11 -15.35 4.78 3.26
CA ILE A 11 -13.92 4.99 3.11
C ILE A 11 -13.72 5.85 1.86
N ALA A 12 -13.00 6.96 1.96
CA ALA A 12 -12.68 7.80 0.81
C ALA A 12 -11.17 8.05 0.68
N GLY A 13 -10.72 8.19 -0.56
CA GLY A 13 -9.34 8.44 -0.90
C GLY A 13 -9.08 8.28 -2.41
N ASN A 14 -7.84 8.37 -2.88
CA ASN A 14 -6.65 8.55 -2.04
C ASN A 14 -6.34 10.02 -1.80
N VAL A 15 -5.74 10.31 -0.63
CA VAL A 15 -5.16 11.63 -0.32
C VAL A 15 -3.67 11.48 0.00
N GLY A 16 -2.91 12.57 -0.08
CA GLY A 16 -1.49 12.60 0.29
C GLY A 16 -1.12 13.74 1.26
N THR A 17 -2.11 14.54 1.68
CA THR A 17 -1.87 15.79 2.45
C THR A 17 -2.87 15.97 3.60
N ALA A 18 -2.49 16.81 4.55
CA ALA A 18 -3.32 17.19 5.70
C ALA A 18 -4.61 17.92 5.28
N GLU A 19 -4.54 18.78 4.27
CA GLU A 19 -5.65 19.57 3.74
C GLU A 19 -6.71 18.68 3.12
N ALA A 20 -6.31 17.80 2.19
CA ALA A 20 -7.22 16.86 1.55
C ALA A 20 -7.85 15.89 2.57
N THR A 21 -7.09 15.47 3.58
CA THR A 21 -7.63 14.67 4.71
C THR A 21 -8.73 15.43 5.46
N ARG A 22 -8.51 16.71 5.76
CA ARG A 22 -9.51 17.57 6.42
C ARG A 22 -10.78 17.70 5.59
N ASP A 23 -10.64 17.86 4.28
CA ASP A 23 -11.78 18.02 3.37
C ASP A 23 -12.59 16.72 3.24
N MET A 24 -11.92 15.56 3.20
CA MET A 24 -12.59 14.25 3.26
C MET A 24 -13.37 14.09 4.57
N ILE A 25 -12.77 14.43 5.71
CA ILE A 25 -13.45 14.37 7.03
C ILE A 25 -14.67 15.29 7.06
N ARG A 26 -14.55 16.53 6.55
CA ARG A 26 -15.68 17.47 6.45
C ARG A 26 -16.80 16.94 5.55
N ALA A 27 -16.47 16.15 4.53
CA ALA A 27 -17.45 15.48 3.68
C ALA A 27 -18.19 14.32 4.39
N GLY A 28 -17.77 13.94 5.60
CA GLY A 28 -18.43 12.94 6.44
C GLY A 28 -18.03 11.50 6.11
N VAL A 29 -16.74 11.26 5.89
CA VAL A 29 -16.18 9.90 5.70
C VAL A 29 -15.87 9.26 7.06
N ASP A 30 -15.93 7.93 7.13
CA ASP A 30 -15.63 7.16 8.35
C ASP A 30 -14.19 6.66 8.39
N ALA A 31 -13.49 6.66 7.24
CA ALA A 31 -12.05 6.47 7.18
C ALA A 31 -11.45 7.16 5.95
N VAL A 32 -10.17 7.55 6.05
CA VAL A 32 -9.43 8.16 4.96
C VAL A 32 -8.35 7.22 4.44
N LYS A 33 -8.33 6.96 3.14
CA LYS A 33 -7.29 6.16 2.49
C LYS A 33 -6.17 7.05 1.96
N VAL A 34 -4.93 6.76 2.35
CA VAL A 34 -3.76 7.61 2.16
C VAL A 34 -2.75 6.95 1.24
N GLY A 35 -2.37 7.63 0.17
CA GLY A 35 -1.27 7.24 -0.71
C GLY A 35 -1.46 7.69 -2.15
N ILE A 36 -0.59 8.59 -2.63
CA ILE A 36 -0.55 9.04 -4.02
C ILE A 36 0.76 8.58 -4.67
N GLY A 37 0.64 7.63 -5.60
CA GLY A 37 1.74 7.04 -6.34
C GLY A 37 2.71 6.08 -5.63
N PRO A 38 2.47 5.53 -4.41
CA PRO A 38 3.43 4.60 -3.79
C PRO A 38 3.30 3.15 -4.28
N GLY A 39 2.25 2.81 -5.04
CA GLY A 39 1.97 1.43 -5.44
C GLY A 39 3.06 0.84 -6.35
N SER A 40 3.35 -0.45 -6.21
CA SER A 40 4.44 -1.13 -6.95
C SER A 40 4.27 -1.15 -8.48
N ILE A 41 3.04 -0.99 -8.95
CA ILE A 41 2.65 -0.98 -10.37
C ILE A 41 2.19 0.41 -10.83
N CYS A 42 2.27 1.41 -9.96
CA CYS A 42 1.77 2.75 -10.22
C CYS A 42 2.88 3.60 -10.82
N THR A 43 2.57 4.32 -11.89
CA THR A 43 3.51 5.24 -12.56
C THR A 43 3.11 6.70 -12.41
N THR A 44 2.07 7.04 -11.63
CA THR A 44 1.60 8.41 -11.38
C THR A 44 2.71 9.40 -11.08
N ARG A 45 3.68 9.04 -10.22
CA ARG A 45 4.80 9.93 -9.87
C ARG A 45 5.71 10.23 -11.05
N VAL A 46 5.88 9.26 -11.95
CA VAL A 46 6.76 9.36 -13.11
C VAL A 46 6.04 10.06 -14.27
N VAL A 47 4.81 9.67 -14.53
CA VAL A 47 4.02 10.13 -15.69
C VAL A 47 3.41 11.51 -15.43
N ALA A 48 2.80 11.71 -14.27
CA ALA A 48 2.15 12.98 -13.93
C ALA A 48 3.03 13.92 -13.10
N GLY A 49 4.16 13.43 -12.55
CA GLY A 49 5.04 14.22 -11.68
C GLY A 49 4.45 14.50 -10.28
N VAL A 50 3.37 13.80 -9.90
CA VAL A 50 2.62 14.07 -8.66
C VAL A 50 2.75 12.93 -7.67
N GLY A 51 3.05 13.26 -6.41
CA GLY A 51 2.99 12.31 -5.30
C GLY A 51 3.67 12.80 -4.03
N VAL A 52 3.49 12.04 -2.94
CA VAL A 52 4.11 12.33 -1.64
C VAL A 52 4.73 11.04 -1.09
N PRO A 53 5.98 11.03 -0.60
CA PRO A 53 6.57 9.86 0.05
C PRO A 53 5.65 9.29 1.13
N GLN A 54 5.41 7.97 1.08
CA GLN A 54 4.27 7.35 1.79
C GLN A 54 4.33 7.52 3.30
N VAL A 55 5.51 7.39 3.91
CA VAL A 55 5.67 7.59 5.36
C VAL A 55 5.26 9.02 5.75
N THR A 56 5.73 10.02 5.02
CA THR A 56 5.36 11.43 5.24
C THR A 56 3.86 11.65 5.01
N ALA A 57 3.29 11.10 3.93
CA ALA A 57 1.86 11.21 3.66
C ALA A 57 1.02 10.66 4.82
N VAL A 58 1.35 9.46 5.31
CA VAL A 58 0.68 8.83 6.46
C VAL A 58 0.85 9.68 7.72
N MET A 59 2.07 10.15 8.03
CA MET A 59 2.33 10.99 9.21
C MET A 59 1.57 12.32 9.20
N GLU A 60 1.47 12.99 8.05
CA GLU A 60 0.76 14.26 7.96
C GLU A 60 -0.76 14.08 7.97
N CYS A 61 -1.27 13.06 7.28
CA CYS A 61 -2.71 12.77 7.27
C CYS A 61 -3.19 12.27 8.65
N SER A 62 -2.41 11.43 9.35
CA SER A 62 -2.78 10.89 10.67
C SER A 62 -2.96 11.99 11.72
N LYS A 63 -2.11 13.02 11.71
CA LYS A 63 -2.23 14.18 12.63
C LYS A 63 -3.57 14.89 12.53
N ILE A 64 -4.14 14.96 11.32
CA ILE A 64 -5.46 15.59 11.11
C ILE A 64 -6.58 14.62 11.47
N ALA A 65 -6.48 13.38 11.01
CA ALA A 65 -7.50 12.36 11.22
C ALA A 65 -7.68 12.02 12.71
N ALA A 66 -6.59 11.95 13.48
CA ALA A 66 -6.61 11.71 14.93
C ALA A 66 -7.40 12.79 15.70
N LYS A 67 -7.35 14.06 15.28
CA LYS A 67 -8.12 15.15 15.92
C LYS A 67 -9.63 14.98 15.77
N ALA A 68 -10.05 14.25 14.74
CA ALA A 68 -11.46 13.97 14.45
C ALA A 68 -11.86 12.54 14.83
N ASN A 69 -10.96 11.76 15.44
CA ASN A 69 -11.14 10.33 15.70
C ASN A 69 -11.55 9.54 14.45
N ILE A 70 -10.97 9.88 13.30
CA ILE A 70 -11.18 9.18 12.03
C ILE A 70 -9.94 8.31 11.74
N PRO A 71 -10.09 7.00 11.52
CA PRO A 71 -8.98 6.14 11.17
C PRO A 71 -8.44 6.41 9.77
N ILE A 72 -7.15 6.11 9.57
CA ILE A 72 -6.53 6.14 8.25
C ILE A 72 -6.07 4.76 7.78
N ILE A 73 -6.11 4.57 6.47
CA ILE A 73 -5.63 3.37 5.78
C ILE A 73 -4.39 3.74 4.96
N ALA A 74 -3.23 3.20 5.29
CA ALA A 74 -2.03 3.35 4.47
C ALA A 74 -2.11 2.44 3.24
N ASP A 75 -2.19 3.02 2.05
CA ASP A 75 -2.43 2.28 0.79
C ASP A 75 -1.23 2.37 -0.16
N GLY A 76 -0.60 1.21 -0.39
CA GLY A 76 0.49 1.03 -1.34
C GLY A 76 1.91 1.23 -0.75
N GLY A 77 2.90 0.72 -1.48
CA GLY A 77 4.32 0.86 -1.15
C GLY A 77 4.89 -0.16 -0.15
N ILE A 78 4.06 -1.06 0.37
CA ILE A 78 4.49 -2.13 1.30
C ILE A 78 5.18 -3.25 0.52
N LYS A 79 6.47 -3.48 0.80
CA LYS A 79 7.28 -4.52 0.14
C LYS A 79 7.63 -5.67 1.08
N GLN A 80 7.77 -5.37 2.37
CA GLN A 80 8.14 -6.34 3.40
C GLN A 80 7.36 -6.12 4.69
N THR A 81 7.39 -7.10 5.59
CA THR A 81 6.63 -7.08 6.83
C THR A 81 6.99 -5.89 7.73
N GLY A 82 8.27 -5.47 7.71
CA GLY A 82 8.73 -4.28 8.44
C GLY A 82 8.12 -2.96 7.95
N ASP A 83 7.65 -2.88 6.70
CA ASP A 83 7.00 -1.67 6.19
C ASP A 83 5.60 -1.49 6.79
N ILE A 84 4.91 -2.59 7.13
CA ILE A 84 3.63 -2.57 7.84
C ILE A 84 3.82 -1.91 9.21
N ALA A 85 4.84 -2.35 9.95
CA ALA A 85 5.21 -1.77 11.25
C ALA A 85 5.52 -0.27 11.14
N LYS A 86 6.28 0.15 10.12
CA LYS A 86 6.57 1.57 9.87
C LYS A 86 5.31 2.37 9.55
N ALA A 87 4.39 1.83 8.75
CA ALA A 87 3.12 2.50 8.43
C ALA A 87 2.24 2.68 9.68
N VAL A 88 2.14 1.65 10.53
CA VAL A 88 1.44 1.74 11.82
C VAL A 88 2.10 2.77 12.71
N ALA A 89 3.42 2.69 12.93
CA ALA A 89 4.14 3.66 13.75
C ALA A 89 4.04 5.10 13.22
N ALA A 90 3.88 5.29 11.91
CA ALA A 90 3.63 6.60 11.29
C ALA A 90 2.20 7.14 11.54
N GLY A 91 1.30 6.35 12.11
CA GLY A 91 -0.05 6.77 12.49
C GLY A 91 -1.18 6.07 11.74
N ALA A 92 -0.91 5.02 10.95
CA ALA A 92 -1.97 4.26 10.28
C ALA A 92 -2.69 3.27 11.21
N ASP A 93 -4.00 3.14 11.03
CA ASP A 93 -4.84 2.19 11.77
C ASP A 93 -4.95 0.85 11.03
N SER A 94 -4.84 0.88 9.70
CA SER A 94 -4.81 -0.30 8.85
C SER A 94 -3.98 -0.05 7.59
N ILE A 95 -3.66 -1.13 6.89
CA ILE A 95 -2.80 -1.12 5.70
C ILE A 95 -3.53 -1.83 4.56
N MET A 96 -3.60 -1.20 3.40
CA MET A 96 -4.09 -1.80 2.16
C MET A 96 -2.91 -2.33 1.34
N ILE A 97 -2.98 -3.61 0.99
CA ILE A 97 -1.89 -4.35 0.33
C ILE A 97 -2.40 -4.90 -1.00
N GLY A 98 -1.67 -4.59 -2.08
CA GLY A 98 -1.88 -5.17 -3.41
C GLY A 98 -0.84 -6.24 -3.73
N GLY A 99 0.36 -5.81 -4.14
CA GLY A 99 1.38 -6.69 -4.72
C GLY A 99 1.78 -7.90 -3.87
N LEU A 100 1.75 -7.80 -2.54
CA LEU A 100 2.08 -8.95 -1.70
C LEU A 100 1.00 -10.03 -1.68
N PHE A 101 -0.26 -9.68 -1.96
CA PHE A 101 -1.39 -10.60 -2.07
C PHE A 101 -1.68 -11.04 -3.51
N ALA A 102 -1.13 -10.38 -4.52
CA ALA A 102 -1.41 -10.69 -5.92
C ALA A 102 -0.91 -12.08 -6.38
N GLY A 103 0.01 -12.70 -5.63
CA GLY A 103 0.58 -14.02 -5.94
C GLY A 103 -0.07 -15.19 -5.21
N VAL A 104 -1.05 -14.95 -4.34
CA VAL A 104 -1.66 -15.98 -3.49
C VAL A 104 -2.73 -16.78 -4.23
N ASP A 105 -3.08 -17.96 -3.74
CA ASP A 105 -4.11 -18.84 -4.34
C ASP A 105 -5.45 -18.11 -4.53
N GLU A 106 -5.88 -17.36 -3.53
CA GLU A 106 -7.18 -16.70 -3.44
C GLU A 106 -7.29 -15.43 -4.30
N SER A 107 -6.16 -14.91 -4.79
CA SER A 107 -6.20 -13.73 -5.67
C SER A 107 -6.78 -14.08 -7.05
N PRO A 108 -7.44 -13.14 -7.74
CA PRO A 108 -7.81 -13.34 -9.13
C PRO A 108 -6.55 -13.39 -10.02
N GLY A 109 -6.69 -13.90 -11.24
CA GLY A 109 -5.61 -13.93 -12.23
C GLY A 109 -5.01 -15.32 -12.43
N GLU A 110 -4.55 -15.58 -13.65
CA GLU A 110 -4.04 -16.88 -14.07
C GLU A 110 -2.66 -17.18 -13.47
N LYS A 111 -2.46 -18.44 -13.08
CA LYS A 111 -1.14 -18.96 -12.72
C LYS A 111 -0.38 -19.31 -14.00
N ILE A 112 0.73 -18.62 -14.23
CA ILE A 112 1.57 -18.82 -15.40
C ILE A 112 2.87 -19.53 -15.00
N LEU A 113 3.33 -20.44 -15.86
CA LEU A 113 4.66 -21.04 -15.74
C LEU A 113 5.62 -20.26 -16.62
N TYR A 114 6.72 -19.78 -16.04
CA TYR A 114 7.76 -19.07 -16.77
C TYR A 114 9.13 -19.43 -16.23
N GLU A 115 10.05 -19.86 -17.10
CA GLU A 115 11.41 -20.28 -16.74
C GLU A 115 11.43 -21.27 -15.56
N GLY A 116 10.48 -22.23 -15.55
CA GLY A 116 10.38 -23.25 -14.50
C GLY A 116 9.83 -22.77 -13.16
N ARG A 117 9.42 -21.50 -13.04
CA ARG A 117 8.81 -20.94 -11.82
C ARG A 117 7.36 -20.53 -12.06
N SER A 118 6.54 -20.64 -11.02
CA SER A 118 5.13 -20.23 -11.04
C SER A 118 4.97 -18.76 -10.68
N TYR A 119 4.15 -18.05 -11.46
CA TYR A 119 3.80 -16.65 -11.24
C TYR A 119 2.29 -16.44 -11.36
N LYS A 120 1.80 -15.27 -10.94
CA LYS A 120 0.46 -14.77 -11.28
C LYS A 120 0.53 -13.40 -11.93
N VAL A 121 -0.42 -13.12 -12.81
CA VAL A 121 -0.56 -11.81 -13.46
C VAL A 121 -1.03 -10.77 -12.43
N TYR A 122 -0.38 -9.61 -12.42
CA TYR A 122 -0.72 -8.47 -11.55
C TYR A 122 -0.64 -7.16 -12.32
N ARG A 123 -1.71 -6.35 -12.30
CA ARG A 123 -1.79 -5.10 -13.07
C ARG A 123 -2.31 -3.94 -12.25
N GLY A 124 -1.83 -2.74 -12.58
CA GLY A 124 -2.32 -1.49 -12.04
C GLY A 124 -3.70 -1.15 -12.57
N MET A 125 -4.54 -0.53 -11.73
CA MET A 125 -5.83 -0.03 -12.20
C MET A 125 -5.69 1.07 -13.27
N GLY A 126 -4.52 1.71 -13.38
CA GLY A 126 -4.18 2.67 -14.43
C GLY A 126 -3.46 2.07 -15.63
N SER A 127 -3.37 0.73 -15.72
CA SER A 127 -2.85 0.05 -16.90
C SER A 127 -3.87 0.06 -18.04
N LEU A 128 -3.39 -0.09 -19.28
CA LEU A 128 -4.27 -0.12 -20.45
C LEU A 128 -5.29 -1.26 -20.36
N ALA A 129 -4.92 -2.48 -19.94
CA ALA A 129 -5.89 -3.55 -19.82
C ALA A 129 -6.95 -3.28 -18.75
N ALA A 130 -6.58 -2.71 -17.60
CA ALA A 130 -7.56 -2.35 -16.57
C ALA A 130 -8.49 -1.22 -17.03
N MET A 131 -7.95 -0.19 -17.70
CA MET A 131 -8.73 0.93 -18.20
C MET A 131 -9.72 0.53 -19.30
N LYS A 132 -9.34 -0.44 -20.16
CA LYS A 132 -10.27 -1.06 -21.12
C LYS A 132 -11.47 -1.72 -20.44
N GLU A 133 -11.30 -2.22 -19.23
CA GLU A 133 -12.33 -2.91 -18.45
C GLU A 133 -13.12 -1.97 -17.50
N GLY A 134 -12.87 -0.66 -17.56
CA GLY A 134 -13.73 0.34 -16.92
C GLY A 134 -13.12 1.09 -15.74
N SER A 135 -11.79 1.10 -15.58
CA SER A 135 -11.13 1.91 -14.54
C SER A 135 -10.72 3.33 -14.97
N LYS A 136 -11.15 3.79 -16.15
CA LYS A 136 -10.79 5.10 -16.73
C LYS A 136 -11.17 6.29 -15.82
N ASP A 137 -12.34 6.21 -15.19
CA ASP A 137 -12.91 7.25 -14.32
C ASP A 137 -11.99 7.59 -13.14
N ARG A 138 -11.28 6.58 -12.61
CA ARG A 138 -10.34 6.73 -11.49
C ARG A 138 -9.14 7.60 -11.83
N TYR A 139 -8.88 7.82 -13.13
CA TYR A 139 -7.77 8.61 -13.66
C TYR A 139 -8.27 9.82 -14.46
N PHE A 140 -9.55 10.17 -14.34
CA PHE A 140 -10.17 11.32 -15.03
C PHE A 140 -10.04 11.26 -16.56
N GLN A 141 -10.04 10.04 -17.12
CA GLN A 141 -9.94 9.75 -18.56
C GLN A 141 -11.22 9.10 -19.11
N ASP A 142 -12.36 9.29 -18.43
CA ASP A 142 -13.66 8.75 -18.80
C ASP A 142 -14.21 9.34 -20.10
N ALA A 143 -13.82 10.56 -20.46
CA ALA A 143 -14.20 11.21 -21.72
C ALA A 143 -13.42 10.72 -22.95
N GLU A 144 -12.37 9.89 -22.78
CA GLU A 144 -11.56 9.40 -23.89
C GLU A 144 -11.97 7.97 -24.29
N ASP A 145 -12.63 7.88 -25.45
CA ASP A 145 -13.08 6.62 -26.03
C ASP A 145 -11.95 5.88 -26.77
N ASP A 146 -10.98 6.60 -27.34
CA ASP A 146 -9.86 6.00 -28.05
C ASP A 146 -8.79 5.49 -27.07
N ILE A 147 -8.70 4.15 -26.98
CA ILE A 147 -7.76 3.50 -26.09
C ILE A 147 -6.30 3.86 -26.42
N GLN A 148 -5.96 4.20 -27.68
CA GLN A 148 -4.60 4.60 -28.03
C GLN A 148 -4.22 5.98 -27.50
N LYS A 149 -5.21 6.81 -27.14
CA LYS A 149 -4.99 8.14 -26.57
C LYS A 149 -4.95 8.15 -25.06
N LEU A 150 -5.27 7.03 -24.40
CA LEU A 150 -5.16 6.91 -22.96
C LEU A 150 -3.70 7.07 -22.52
N VAL A 151 -3.50 7.81 -21.43
CA VAL A 151 -2.21 8.01 -20.78
C VAL A 151 -2.17 7.13 -19.53
N PRO A 152 -1.58 5.93 -19.57
CA PRO A 152 -1.64 4.99 -18.46
C PRO A 152 -0.74 5.41 -17.28
N GLU A 153 -1.33 5.40 -16.09
CA GLU A 153 -0.64 5.64 -14.80
C GLU A 153 -0.39 4.34 -14.03
N GLY A 154 -0.37 3.21 -14.74
CA GLY A 154 0.07 1.93 -14.20
C GLY A 154 0.56 0.95 -15.26
N ILE A 155 1.26 -0.08 -14.79
CA ILE A 155 1.81 -1.14 -15.63
C ILE A 155 1.13 -2.50 -15.37
N GLU A 156 1.40 -3.45 -16.25
CA GLU A 156 1.05 -4.84 -16.12
C GLU A 156 2.33 -5.65 -15.91
N GLY A 157 2.28 -6.63 -15.02
CA GLY A 157 3.42 -7.46 -14.70
C GLY A 157 3.00 -8.79 -14.12
N ARG A 158 3.99 -9.49 -13.56
CA ARG A 158 3.78 -10.76 -12.88
C ARG A 158 4.46 -10.74 -11.53
N VAL A 159 3.89 -11.47 -10.58
CA VAL A 159 4.45 -11.66 -9.24
C VAL A 159 4.68 -13.15 -8.98
N PRO A 160 5.70 -13.54 -8.20
CA PRO A 160 5.91 -14.94 -7.83
C PRO A 160 4.66 -15.52 -7.16
N TYR A 161 4.37 -16.78 -7.45
CA TYR A 161 3.33 -17.53 -6.76
C TYR A 161 3.72 -17.76 -5.29
N LYS A 162 2.78 -17.54 -4.37
CA LYS A 162 3.03 -17.54 -2.91
C LYS A 162 2.28 -18.60 -2.12
N GLY A 163 1.46 -19.42 -2.77
CA GLY A 163 0.59 -20.36 -2.06
C GLY A 163 -0.58 -19.67 -1.37
N PRO A 164 -1.11 -20.25 -0.27
CA PRO A 164 -2.29 -19.73 0.42
C PRO A 164 -2.06 -18.35 1.04
N LEU A 165 -3.09 -17.51 1.06
CA LEU A 165 -3.06 -16.19 1.71
C LEU A 165 -2.69 -16.29 3.19
N GLY A 166 -3.15 -17.33 3.88
CA GLY A 166 -2.91 -17.55 5.30
C GLY A 166 -1.43 -17.53 5.68
N ASP A 167 -0.57 -18.14 4.86
CA ASP A 167 0.87 -18.20 5.11
C ASP A 167 1.52 -16.81 5.00
N THR A 168 1.10 -16.04 3.99
CA THR A 168 1.56 -14.66 3.80
C THR A 168 1.13 -13.77 4.96
N VAL A 169 -0.13 -13.86 5.38
CA VAL A 169 -0.68 -13.08 6.51
C VAL A 169 0.01 -13.46 7.82
N TYR A 170 0.28 -14.75 8.05
CA TYR A 170 0.99 -15.22 9.24
C TYR A 170 2.36 -14.54 9.39
N GLN A 171 3.14 -14.49 8.31
CA GLN A 171 4.44 -13.81 8.29
C GLN A 171 4.32 -12.30 8.54
N MET A 172 3.32 -11.64 7.95
CA MET A 172 3.06 -10.21 8.17
C MET A 172 2.71 -9.89 9.61
N VAL A 173 1.81 -10.66 10.22
CA VAL A 173 1.43 -10.51 11.63
C VAL A 173 2.61 -10.82 12.54
N GLY A 174 3.41 -11.84 12.23
CA GLY A 174 4.65 -12.16 12.96
C GLY A 174 5.65 -10.99 12.95
N GLY A 175 5.88 -10.38 11.78
CA GLY A 175 6.76 -9.21 11.66
C GLY A 175 6.25 -7.99 12.44
N LEU A 176 4.94 -7.71 12.38
CA LEU A 176 4.34 -6.62 13.16
C LEU A 176 4.46 -6.86 14.67
N ARG A 177 4.16 -8.08 15.15
CA ARG A 177 4.30 -8.45 16.57
C ARG A 177 5.75 -8.32 17.05
N ALA A 178 6.72 -8.73 16.24
CA ALA A 178 8.13 -8.56 16.56
C ALA A 178 8.49 -7.07 16.71
N ALA A 179 8.08 -6.23 15.76
CA ALA A 179 8.33 -4.79 15.82
C ALA A 179 7.65 -4.12 17.03
N MET A 180 6.42 -4.52 17.35
CA MET A 180 5.71 -4.06 18.55
C MET A 180 6.46 -4.45 19.84
N GLY A 181 7.04 -5.65 19.89
CA GLY A 181 7.91 -6.09 20.99
C GLY A 181 9.14 -5.19 21.16
N TYR A 182 9.87 -4.91 20.07
CA TYR A 182 11.02 -3.98 20.11
C TYR A 182 10.64 -2.55 20.51
N CYS A 183 9.46 -2.08 20.11
CA CYS A 183 8.96 -0.75 20.46
C CYS A 183 8.28 -0.68 21.83
N GLY A 184 8.19 -1.78 22.59
CA GLY A 184 7.51 -1.83 23.88
C GLY A 184 6.02 -1.45 23.81
N ALA A 185 5.34 -1.85 22.72
CA ALA A 185 3.95 -1.51 22.45
C ALA A 185 3.04 -2.75 22.49
N SER A 186 2.08 -2.76 23.42
CA SER A 186 1.13 -3.87 23.57
C SER A 186 -0.07 -3.77 22.63
N THR A 187 -0.32 -2.59 22.05
CA THR A 187 -1.43 -2.31 21.14
C THR A 187 -0.98 -1.45 19.96
N ILE A 188 -1.78 -1.42 18.89
CA ILE A 188 -1.57 -0.55 17.73
C ILE A 188 -1.53 0.93 18.15
N ASP A 189 -2.39 1.35 19.08
CA ASP A 189 -2.40 2.72 19.62
C ASP A 189 -1.17 3.05 20.46
N GLU A 190 -0.61 2.06 21.17
CA GLU A 190 0.68 2.25 21.81
C GLU A 190 1.81 2.37 20.80
N MET A 191 1.80 1.58 19.72
CA MET A 191 2.81 1.67 18.68
C MET A 191 2.82 3.05 18.03
N LYS A 192 1.65 3.60 17.68
CA LYS A 192 1.47 4.96 17.14
C LYS A 192 2.01 6.06 18.08
N ARG A 193 1.96 5.86 19.40
CA ARG A 193 2.36 6.88 20.40
C ARG A 193 3.81 6.75 20.85
N LYS A 194 4.30 5.52 21.01
CA LYS A 194 5.61 5.22 21.60
C LYS A 194 6.72 5.15 20.55
N ALA A 195 6.43 4.64 19.36
CA ALA A 195 7.45 4.42 18.35
C ALA A 195 8.14 5.73 17.95
N GLN A 196 9.46 5.66 17.79
CA GLN A 196 10.28 6.77 17.32
C GLN A 196 11.04 6.32 16.08
N PHE A 197 11.24 7.24 15.14
CA PHE A 197 11.98 6.96 13.91
C PHE A 197 13.35 7.64 13.93
N VAL A 198 14.33 6.98 13.33
CA VAL A 198 15.61 7.56 12.97
C VAL A 198 15.73 7.53 11.46
N ARG A 199 16.13 8.66 10.86
CA ARG A 199 16.39 8.73 9.42
C ARG A 199 17.74 8.09 9.13
N MET A 200 17.80 7.29 8.07
CA MET A 200 19.03 6.66 7.61
C MET A 200 19.35 7.06 6.16
N THR A 201 20.62 6.92 5.79
CA THR A 201 21.11 7.09 4.42
C THR A 201 20.93 5.79 3.64
N GLU A 202 21.26 5.80 2.35
CA GLU A 202 21.29 4.58 1.53
C GLU A 202 22.27 3.53 2.05
N ALA A 203 23.41 3.96 2.62
CA ALA A 203 24.35 3.05 3.27
C ALA A 203 23.71 2.32 4.46
N GLY A 204 22.91 3.03 5.27
CA GLY A 204 22.15 2.42 6.36
C GLY A 204 21.04 1.48 5.87
N LEU A 205 20.42 1.77 4.72
CA LEU A 205 19.49 0.83 4.09
C LEU A 205 20.22 -0.45 3.66
N ARG A 206 21.40 -0.34 3.03
CA ARG A 206 22.21 -1.49 2.65
C ARG A 206 22.64 -2.31 3.86
N GLU A 207 23.04 -1.66 4.96
CA GLU A 207 23.35 -2.31 6.25
C GLU A 207 22.14 -3.05 6.84
N SER A 208 20.92 -2.50 6.65
CA SER A 208 19.69 -3.12 7.18
C SER A 208 19.29 -4.42 6.48
N HIS A 209 19.72 -4.62 5.23
CA HIS A 209 19.48 -5.84 4.46
C HIS A 209 20.64 -6.83 4.67
N PRO A 210 20.46 -8.16 4.52
CA PRO A 210 21.59 -9.08 4.48
C PRO A 210 22.62 -8.63 3.43
N HIS A 211 23.86 -8.44 3.86
CA HIS A 211 24.96 -8.00 3.02
C HIS A 211 26.19 -8.88 3.26
N ASP A 212 27.09 -8.94 2.27
CA ASP A 212 28.36 -9.67 2.32
C ASP A 212 28.23 -11.21 2.53
N VAL A 213 27.08 -11.78 2.17
CA VAL A 213 26.78 -13.22 2.19
C VAL A 213 25.95 -13.66 0.98
N SER A 214 26.04 -14.93 0.61
CA SER A 214 25.18 -15.54 -0.42
C SER A 214 24.01 -16.29 0.22
N ILE A 215 22.78 -15.92 -0.16
CA ILE A 215 21.57 -16.60 0.32
C ILE A 215 21.47 -17.97 -0.36
N ILE A 216 21.50 -19.04 0.43
CA ILE A 216 21.36 -20.43 -0.07
C ILE A 216 19.92 -20.96 0.01
N LYS A 217 19.06 -20.31 0.80
CA LYS A 217 17.65 -20.67 0.99
C LYS A 217 16.84 -19.41 1.26
N GLU A 218 15.75 -19.23 0.52
CA GLU A 218 14.83 -18.10 0.70
C GLU A 218 14.05 -18.24 2.02
N ALA A 219 13.93 -17.13 2.74
CA ALA A 219 13.08 -17.03 3.91
C ALA A 219 11.67 -16.60 3.50
N PRO A 220 10.61 -17.12 4.14
CA PRO A 220 9.23 -16.85 3.72
C PRO A 220 8.84 -15.36 3.83
N ASN A 221 9.54 -14.59 4.66
CA ASN A 221 9.27 -13.18 4.93
C ASN A 221 10.30 -12.21 4.31
N TYR A 222 11.27 -12.71 3.54
CA TYR A 222 12.32 -11.89 2.94
C TYR A 222 12.56 -12.28 1.48
N HIS A 223 12.18 -11.38 0.58
CA HIS A 223 12.29 -11.54 -0.87
C HIS A 223 12.95 -10.27 -1.41
N HIS A 224 14.17 -10.39 -1.93
CA HIS A 224 14.94 -9.26 -2.47
C HIS A 224 15.65 -9.67 -3.76
#